data_AF-U3U5Y7-F1
#
_entry.id   AF-U3U5Y7-F1
#
_cell.length_a   1.000
_cell.length_b   1.000
_cell.length_c   1.000
_cell.angle_alpha   90.00
_cell.angle_beta   90.00
_cell.angle_gamma   90.00
#
_symmetry.space_group_name_H-M   'P 1'
#
loop_
_entity.id
_entity.type
_entity.pdbx_description
1 polymer ?
#
loop_
_entity_poly.entity_id
_entity_poly.type
_entity_poly.pdbx_seq_one_letter_code
_entity_poly.pdbx_strand_id
1 'polypeptide(L)'
;MPLLGLLIGGVDFKQFKWVLKPAEGDIPAVVMEYGNFIQTVFDFIIVAFAIFIAIKVMNKLYKKKEVEKPAPKPTNEEVLLTEIRDLLKQQNNKV
;
A
#
# COMPACT_ATOMS: atom_id res chain seq x y z
N MET A 1 -18.64 1.47 13.53
CA MET A 1 -18.47 0.72 12.26
C MET A 1 -18.92 -0.73 12.49
N PRO A 2 -20.13 -1.13 12.10
CA PRO A 2 -20.64 -2.49 12.35
C PRO A 2 -19.78 -3.60 11.72
N LEU A 3 -19.23 -3.36 10.52
CA LEU A 3 -18.50 -4.39 9.76
C LEU A 3 -17.06 -4.63 10.26
N LEU A 4 -16.35 -3.58 10.67
CA LEU A 4 -14.98 -3.71 11.20
C LEU A 4 -14.97 -4.29 12.62
N GLY A 5 -15.91 -3.89 13.48
CA GLY A 5 -16.01 -4.43 14.84
C GLY A 5 -16.31 -5.93 14.87
N LEU A 6 -17.07 -6.44 13.90
CA LEU A 6 -17.37 -7.88 13.79
C LEU A 6 -16.14 -8.70 13.36
N LEU A 7 -15.32 -8.16 12.44
CA LEU A 7 -14.11 -8.82 11.93
C LEU A 7 -12.97 -8.91 12.95
N ILE A 8 -12.90 -7.97 13.91
CA ILE A 8 -11.83 -7.90 14.90
C ILE A 8 -12.22 -8.62 16.22
N GLY A 9 -13.39 -9.27 16.26
CA GLY A 9 -13.84 -10.07 17.41
C GLY A 9 -14.68 -9.32 18.44
N GLY A 10 -15.39 -8.25 18.05
CA GLY A 10 -16.34 -7.56 18.91
C GLY A 10 -15.69 -6.62 19.93
N VAL A 11 -14.47 -6.13 19.65
CA VAL A 11 -13.80 -5.17 20.52
C VAL A 11 -14.48 -3.80 20.40
N ASP A 12 -15.31 -3.47 21.40
CA ASP A 12 -16.01 -2.19 21.50
C ASP A 12 -15.33 -1.30 22.54
N PHE A 13 -14.41 -0.44 22.09
CA PHE A 13 -13.74 0.52 22.96
C PHE A 13 -14.66 1.66 23.41
N LYS A 14 -15.88 1.79 22.87
CA LYS A 14 -16.80 2.87 23.25
C LYS A 14 -17.32 2.74 24.68
N GLN A 15 -17.22 1.57 25.28
CA GLN A 15 -17.66 1.33 26.65
C GLN A 15 -16.73 1.97 27.70
N PHE A 16 -15.52 2.39 27.30
CA PHE A 16 -14.60 3.11 28.16
C PHE A 16 -15.04 4.55 28.36
N LYS A 17 -15.67 4.80 29.50
CA LYS A 17 -16.14 6.11 29.92
C LYS A 17 -15.65 6.41 31.34
N TRP A 18 -15.08 7.58 31.55
CA TRP A 18 -14.72 8.06 32.88
C TRP A 18 -15.84 8.95 33.38
N VAL A 19 -16.49 8.54 34.47
CA VAL A 19 -17.50 9.38 35.14
C VAL A 19 -16.75 10.35 36.05
N LEU A 20 -16.65 11.61 35.63
CA LEU A 20 -15.92 12.66 36.35
C LEU A 20 -16.75 13.21 37.51
N LYS A 21 -18.07 13.25 37.34
CA LYS A 21 -19.03 13.54 38.41
C LYS A 21 -20.25 12.61 38.28
N PRO A 22 -20.61 11.87 39.33
CA PRO A 22 -21.86 11.13 39.35
C PRO A 22 -23.04 12.10 39.29
N ALA A 23 -24.17 11.65 38.75
CA ALA A 23 -25.40 12.44 38.76
C ALA A 23 -25.90 12.56 40.21
N GLU A 24 -26.17 13.79 40.66
CA GLU A 24 -26.86 14.08 41.92
C GLU A 24 -28.13 14.89 41.63
N GLY A 25 -29.29 14.32 41.96
CA GLY A 25 -30.59 14.95 41.70
C GLY A 25 -30.87 15.17 40.21
N ASP A 26 -31.24 16.40 39.84
CA ASP A 26 -31.52 16.82 38.45
C ASP A 26 -30.25 17.16 37.63
N ILE A 27 -29.06 17.00 38.21
CA ILE A 27 -27.81 17.37 37.54
C ILE A 27 -27.29 16.16 36.74
N PRO A 28 -27.17 16.25 35.39
CA PRO A 28 -26.70 15.14 34.58
C PRO A 28 -25.24 14.81 34.88
N ALA A 29 -24.91 13.52 34.89
CA ALA A 29 -23.54 13.05 35.10
C ALA A 29 -22.61 13.61 34.01
N VAL A 30 -21.46 14.14 34.43
CA VAL A 30 -20.41 14.57 33.50
C VAL A 30 -19.55 13.36 33.22
N VAL A 31 -19.71 12.81 32.01
CA VAL A 31 -19.02 11.61 31.56
C VAL A 31 -18.08 11.98 30.41
N MET A 32 -16.81 11.61 30.54
CA MET A 32 -15.85 11.72 29.44
C MET A 32 -15.76 10.38 28.72
N GLU A 33 -16.30 10.35 27.50
CA GLU A 33 -16.33 9.17 26.63
C GLU A 33 -15.06 9.06 25.77
N TYR A 34 -13.89 8.92 26.42
CA TYR A 34 -12.62 8.77 25.73
C TYR A 34 -12.53 7.45 24.93
N GLY A 35 -13.38 6.48 25.23
CA GLY A 35 -13.51 5.24 24.49
C GLY A 35 -13.80 5.44 22.99
N ASN A 36 -14.62 6.45 22.65
CA ASN A 36 -14.90 6.75 21.25
C ASN A 36 -13.67 7.34 20.53
N PHE A 37 -12.87 8.15 21.23
CA PHE A 37 -11.61 8.66 20.68
C PHE A 37 -10.64 7.52 20.38
N ILE A 38 -10.45 6.60 21.33
CA ILE A 38 -9.62 5.40 21.14
C ILE A 38 -10.14 4.57 19.96
N GLN A 39 -11.45 4.32 19.89
CA GLN A 39 -12.07 3.61 18.77
C GLN A 39 -11.72 4.27 17.42
N THR A 40 -11.84 5.59 17.31
CA THR A 40 -11.52 6.30 16.06
C THR A 40 -10.05 6.23 15.69
N VAL A 41 -9.14 6.27 16.67
CA VAL A 41 -7.70 6.13 16.44
C VAL A 41 -7.37 4.72 15.95
N PHE A 42 -7.96 3.69 16.56
CA PHE A 42 -7.80 2.31 16.09
C PHE A 42 -8.35 2.10 14.68
N ASP A 43 -9.57 2.60 14.40
CA ASP A 43 -10.16 2.54 13.06
C ASP A 43 -9.25 3.23 12.02
N PHE A 44 -8.70 4.40 12.34
CA PHE A 44 -7.76 5.11 11.47
C PHE A 44 -6.48 4.31 11.21
N ILE A 45 -5.88 3.71 12.24
CA ILE A 45 -4.67 2.88 12.11
C ILE A 45 -4.94 1.67 11.20
N ILE A 46 -6.09 0.99 11.38
CA ILE A 46 -6.47 -0.17 10.57
C ILE A 46 -6.65 0.23 9.11
N VAL A 47 -7.37 1.31 8.84
CA VAL A 47 -7.60 1.80 7.47
C VAL A 47 -6.28 2.22 6.83
N ALA A 48 -5.42 2.95 7.56
CA ALA A 48 -4.10 3.33 7.07
C ALA A 48 -3.22 2.09 6.77
N PHE A 49 -3.26 1.07 7.62
CA PHE A 49 -2.54 -0.18 7.41
C PHE A 49 -3.07 -0.96 6.20
N ALA A 50 -4.39 -1.02 6.01
CA ALA A 50 -5.01 -1.64 4.85
C ALA A 50 -4.60 -0.94 3.54
N ILE A 51 -4.63 0.40 3.52
CA ILE A 51 -4.17 1.20 2.38
C ILE A 51 -2.67 0.97 2.13
N PHE A 52 -1.85 0.93 3.18
CA PHE A 52 -0.42 0.65 3.07
C PHE A 52 -0.15 -0.73 2.44
N ILE A 53 -0.85 -1.77 2.87
CA ILE A 53 -0.75 -3.10 2.26
C ILE A 53 -1.18 -3.04 0.80
N ALA A 54 -2.31 -2.41 0.48
CA ALA A 54 -2.82 -2.30 -0.89
C ALA A 54 -1.78 -1.63 -1.82
N ILE A 55 -1.21 -0.49 -1.39
CA ILE A 55 -0.16 0.21 -2.14
C ILE A 55 1.10 -0.65 -2.27
N LYS A 56 1.52 -1.34 -1.21
CA LYS A 56 2.69 -2.22 -1.23
C LYS A 56 2.52 -3.40 -2.20
N VAL A 57 1.36 -4.03 -2.20
CA VAL A 57 1.01 -5.12 -3.13
C VAL A 57 0.98 -4.59 -4.55
N MET A 58 0.34 -3.45 -4.77
CA MET A 58 0.26 -2.81 -6.07
C MET A 58 1.66 -2.47 -6.60
N ASN A 59 2.51 -1.79 -5.82
CA ASN A 59 3.89 -1.49 -6.21
C ASN A 59 4.73 -2.75 -6.47
N LYS A 60 4.53 -3.83 -5.72
CA LYS A 60 5.20 -5.12 -5.95
C LYS A 60 4.78 -5.75 -7.29
N LEU A 61 3.50 -5.66 -7.65
CA LEU A 61 2.98 -6.17 -8.92
C LEU A 61 3.42 -5.30 -10.10
N TYR A 62 3.41 -3.97 -9.95
CA TYR A 62 3.90 -3.04 -10.98
C TYR A 62 5.40 -3.20 -11.24
N LYS A 63 6.24 -3.33 -10.19
CA LYS A 63 7.67 -3.63 -10.35
C LYS A 63 7.92 -4.94 -11.10
N LYS A 64 7.08 -5.95 -10.90
CA LYS A 64 7.22 -7.24 -11.60
C LYS A 64 6.91 -7.13 -13.10
N LYS A 65 6.03 -6.20 -13.50
CA LYS A 65 5.73 -5.92 -14.92
C LYS A 65 6.82 -5.12 -15.63
N GLU A 66 7.63 -4.33 -14.92
CA GLU A 66 8.74 -3.60 -15.56
C GLU A 66 9.92 -4.52 -15.95
N VAL A 67 10.03 -5.70 -15.35
CA VAL A 67 11.02 -6.73 -15.73
C VAL A 67 10.61 -7.45 -17.03
N GLU A 68 9.37 -7.28 -17.49
CA GLU A 68 8.88 -7.77 -18.78
C GLU A 68 8.84 -6.67 -19.86
N LYS A 69 9.61 -5.58 -19.72
CA LYS A 69 9.97 -4.84 -20.93
C LYS A 69 10.91 -5.77 -21.72
N PRO A 70 10.50 -6.31 -22.88
CA PRO A 70 11.45 -7.01 -23.73
C PRO A 70 12.61 -6.05 -23.97
N ALA A 71 13.83 -6.57 -23.88
CA ALA A 71 15.02 -5.82 -24.25
C ALA A 71 14.71 -5.03 -25.53
N PRO A 72 15.07 -3.73 -25.59
CA PRO A 72 14.76 -2.91 -26.76
C PRO A 72 15.16 -3.70 -28.00
N LYS A 73 14.20 -3.92 -28.91
CA LYS A 73 14.52 -4.54 -30.20
C LYS A 73 15.66 -3.72 -30.78
N PRO A 74 16.75 -4.36 -31.23
CA PRO A 74 17.87 -3.61 -31.77
C PRO A 74 17.36 -2.69 -32.87
N THR A 75 17.79 -1.43 -32.85
CA THR A 75 17.39 -0.47 -33.86
C THR A 75 17.91 -0.94 -35.22
N ASN A 76 17.28 -0.50 -36.31
CA ASN A 76 17.75 -0.85 -37.66
C ASN A 76 19.23 -0.46 -37.86
N GLU A 77 19.69 0.59 -37.17
CA GLU A 77 21.09 1.01 -37.15
C GLU A 77 21.99 -0.02 -36.46
N GLU A 78 21.59 -0.57 -35.30
CA GLU A 78 22.37 -1.62 -34.61
C GLU A 78 22.45 -2.91 -35.44
N VAL A 79 21.39 -3.25 -36.18
CA VAL A 79 21.39 -4.38 -37.12
C VAL A 79 22.37 -4.12 -38.27
N LEU A 80 22.26 -2.96 -38.93
CA LEU A 80 23.16 -2.56 -40.02
C LEU A 80 24.62 -2.50 -39.56
N LEU A 81 24.90 -1.98 -38.36
CA LEU A 81 26.25 -1.95 -37.79
C LEU A 81 26.78 -3.35 -37.50
N THR A 82 25.91 -4.29 -37.11
CA THR A 82 26.28 -5.70 -36.91
C THR A 82 26.62 -6.37 -38.25
N GLU A 83 25.81 -6.14 -39.28
CA GLU A 83 26.05 -6.64 -40.64
C GLU A 83 27.34 -6.06 -41.24
N ILE A 84 27.57 -4.74 -41.09
CA ILE A 84 28.80 -4.07 -41.54
C ILE A 84 30.02 -4.65 -40.84
N ARG A 85 29.96 -4.87 -39.51
CA ARG A 85 31.05 -5.51 -38.75
C ARG A 85 31.38 -6.89 -39.31
N ASP A 86 30.36 -7.69 -39.59
CA ASP A 86 30.55 -9.05 -40.08
C ASP A 86 31.09 -9.08 -41.52
N LEU A 87 30.65 -8.16 -42.37
CA LEU A 87 31.20 -7.96 -43.73
C LEU A 87 32.66 -7.49 -43.69
N LEU A 88 33.00 -6.53 -42.82
CA LEU A 88 34.38 -6.07 -42.65
C LEU A 88 35.29 -7.19 -42.14
N LYS A 89 34.82 -8.00 -41.20
CA LYS A 89 35.58 -9.15 -40.69
C LYS A 89 35.82 -10.20 -41.78
N GLN A 90 34.82 -10.46 -42.63
CA GLN A 90 35.00 -11.34 -43.80
C GLN A 90 35.99 -10.78 -44.82
N GLN A 91 35.98 -9.47 -45.04
CA GLN A 91 36.91 -8.81 -45.96
C GLN A 91 38.35 -8.84 -45.41
N ASN A 92 38.52 -8.62 -44.11
CA ASN A 92 39.83 -8.63 -43.45
C ASN A 92 40.43 -10.04 -43.32
N ASN A 93 39.59 -11.08 -43.26
CA ASN A 93 40.03 -12.49 -43.28
C ASN A 93 40.31 -13.04 -44.70
N LYS A 94 40.00 -12.27 -45.74
CA LYS A 94 40.27 -12.62 -47.15
C LYS A 94 41.59 -12.03 -47.68
N VAL A 95 42.33 -11.32 -46.83
CA VAL A 95 43.69 -10.82 -47.06
C VAL A 95 44.66 -11.70 -46.26
#